data_AF-A0A2E7XBA8-F1
#
_entry.id   AF-A0A2E7XBA8-F1
#
_cell.length_a   1.000
_cell.length_b   1.000
_cell.length_c   1.000
_cell.angle_alpha   90.00
_cell.angle_beta   90.00
_cell.angle_gamma   90.00
#
_symmetry.space_group_name_H-M   'P 1'
#
loop_
_entity.id
_entity.type
_entity.pdbx_description
1 polymer ?
#
loop_
_entity_poly.entity_id
_entity_poly.type
_entity_poly.pdbx_seq_one_letter_code
_entity_poly.pdbx_strand_id
1 'polypeptide(L)'
;MELHRTLIGPNPRACFLGDIENLAGRPTGPTYDDVRTIAAAVYKTFGHMELHPVVACAHRNAKCVWFNWPEARRLVRSGPDGADLCLLDVIANERIAERFETVIIGSGDNIFSEAAARLATQGTRVIAAIGHGGLSSKLRMAVHDVVRLPLDWQTDQGAITEEVRLSA
;
A
#
# COMPACT_ATOMS: atom_id res chain seq x y z
N MET A 1 -17.72 -24.08 36.00
CA MET A 1 -17.19 -24.09 34.62
C MET A 1 -16.83 -22.66 34.25
N GLU A 2 -15.66 -22.24 34.68
CA GLU A 2 -15.15 -20.88 34.46
C GLU A 2 -14.77 -20.72 32.99
N LEU A 3 -15.47 -19.84 32.29
CA LEU A 3 -15.12 -19.47 30.91
C LEU A 3 -13.86 -18.62 30.98
N HIS A 4 -12.75 -19.21 30.53
CA HIS A 4 -11.47 -18.55 30.35
C HIS A 4 -11.66 -17.39 29.35
N ARG A 5 -11.80 -16.18 29.87
CA ARG A 5 -11.86 -14.95 29.08
C ARG A 5 -10.44 -14.72 28.54
N THR A 6 -10.17 -15.14 27.31
CA THR A 6 -8.94 -14.77 26.61
C THR A 6 -8.83 -13.25 26.62
N LEU A 7 -7.87 -12.73 27.38
CA LEU A 7 -7.50 -11.31 27.37
C LEU A 7 -6.87 -11.04 26.01
N ILE A 8 -7.68 -10.69 25.01
CA ILE A 8 -7.17 -10.18 23.74
C ILE A 8 -6.63 -8.78 24.05
N GLY A 9 -5.31 -8.66 24.13
CA GLY A 9 -4.65 -7.35 24.16
C GLY A 9 -5.01 -6.53 22.91
N PRO A 10 -4.77 -5.22 22.89
CA PRO A 10 -5.04 -4.41 21.70
C PRO A 10 -4.30 -4.99 20.48
N ASN A 11 -4.95 -5.00 19.31
CA ASN A 11 -4.30 -5.38 18.06
C ASN A 11 -3.07 -4.47 17.85
N PRO A 12 -1.93 -5.00 17.37
CA PRO A 12 -0.73 -4.19 17.16
C PRO A 12 -1.03 -3.07 16.16
N ARG A 13 -0.47 -1.88 16.43
CA ARG A 13 -0.70 -0.71 15.58
C ARG A 13 0.19 -0.74 14.34
N ALA A 14 -0.43 -0.53 13.18
CA ALA A 14 0.26 -0.59 11.90
C ALA A 14 0.00 0.66 11.06
N CYS A 15 1.04 1.22 10.45
CA CYS A 15 0.90 2.26 9.43
C CYS A 15 1.19 1.67 8.05
N PHE A 16 0.21 1.75 7.15
CA PHE A 16 0.40 1.40 5.75
C PHE A 16 0.72 2.67 4.96
N LEU A 17 1.88 2.71 4.33
CA LEU A 17 2.37 3.82 3.50
C LEU A 17 2.42 3.35 2.05
N GLY A 18 1.35 3.61 1.29
CA GLY A 18 1.15 3.03 -0.04
C GLY A 18 1.32 4.03 -1.18
N ASP A 19 2.18 3.71 -2.14
CA ASP A 19 2.20 4.37 -3.45
C ASP A 19 1.18 3.67 -4.36
N ILE A 20 0.13 4.37 -4.75
CA ILE A 20 -0.97 3.73 -5.49
C ILE A 20 -0.56 3.38 -6.93
N GLU A 21 0.24 4.22 -7.58
CA GLU A 21 0.77 3.95 -8.92
C GLU A 21 1.66 2.71 -8.92
N ASN A 22 2.55 2.56 -7.93
CA ASN A 22 3.44 1.41 -7.81
C ASN A 22 2.65 0.12 -7.54
N LEU A 23 1.65 0.17 -6.67
CA LEU A 23 0.79 -0.97 -6.35
C LEU A 23 -0.06 -1.40 -7.56
N ALA A 24 -0.63 -0.44 -8.29
CA ALA A 24 -1.39 -0.71 -9.51
C ALA A 24 -0.49 -1.22 -10.64
N GLY A 25 0.73 -0.70 -10.76
CA GLY A 25 1.71 -1.12 -11.77
C GLY A 25 1.28 -0.83 -13.21
N ARG A 26 0.40 0.16 -13.43
CA ARG A 26 -0.14 0.50 -14.76
C ARG A 26 0.63 1.66 -15.40
N PRO A 27 1.00 1.57 -16.70
CA PRO A 27 1.64 2.68 -17.41
C PRO A 27 0.80 3.96 -17.44
N THR A 28 -0.53 3.83 -17.44
CA THR A 28 -1.49 4.94 -17.51
C THR A 28 -1.87 5.50 -16.14
N GLY A 29 -1.41 4.90 -15.03
CA GLY A 29 -1.92 5.15 -13.69
C GLY A 29 -3.12 4.25 -13.31
N PRO A 30 -3.54 4.29 -12.04
CA PRO A 30 -4.62 3.47 -11.50
C PRO A 30 -6.00 3.86 -12.05
N THR A 31 -6.84 2.85 -12.22
CA THR A 31 -8.30 2.95 -12.43
C THR A 31 -9.05 2.93 -11.09
N TYR A 32 -10.34 3.25 -11.11
CA TYR A 32 -11.17 3.20 -9.90
C TYR A 32 -11.24 1.79 -9.31
N ASP A 33 -11.34 0.76 -10.14
CA ASP A 33 -11.27 -0.63 -9.72
C ASP A 33 -9.92 -1.00 -9.14
N ASP A 34 -8.83 -0.41 -9.67
CA ASP A 34 -7.51 -0.66 -9.09
C ASP A 34 -7.43 -0.26 -7.63
N VAL A 35 -7.88 0.97 -7.34
CA VAL A 35 -7.84 1.49 -5.96
C VAL A 35 -8.71 0.65 -5.04
N ARG A 36 -9.92 0.25 -5.47
CA ARG A 36 -10.82 -0.58 -4.66
C ARG A 36 -10.21 -1.94 -4.34
N THR A 37 -9.65 -2.61 -5.34
CA THR A 37 -9.03 -3.93 -5.16
C THR A 37 -7.75 -3.85 -4.34
N ILE A 38 -6.92 -2.81 -4.52
CA ILE A 38 -5.75 -2.56 -3.67
C ILE A 38 -6.18 -2.38 -2.22
N ALA A 39 -7.17 -1.53 -1.96
CA ALA A 39 -7.69 -1.31 -0.61
C ALA A 39 -8.21 -2.63 0.00
N ALA A 40 -9.02 -3.37 -0.74
CA ALA A 40 -9.56 -4.67 -0.31
C ALA A 40 -8.45 -5.68 0.00
N ALA A 41 -7.42 -5.75 -0.84
CA ALA A 41 -6.27 -6.63 -0.64
C ALA A 41 -5.47 -6.23 0.61
N VAL A 42 -5.25 -4.92 0.83
CA VAL A 42 -4.56 -4.41 2.02
C VAL A 42 -5.32 -4.76 3.30
N TYR A 43 -6.64 -4.52 3.35
CA TYR A 43 -7.44 -4.88 4.52
C TYR A 43 -7.56 -6.39 4.71
N LYS A 44 -7.67 -7.17 3.64
CA LYS A 44 -7.67 -8.64 3.72
C LYS A 44 -6.37 -9.17 4.31
N THR A 45 -5.23 -8.59 3.95
CA THR A 45 -3.91 -9.04 4.38
C THR A 45 -3.55 -8.53 5.78
N PHE A 46 -3.82 -7.25 6.09
CA PHE A 46 -3.32 -6.59 7.29
C PHE A 46 -4.42 -6.14 8.26
N GLY A 47 -5.70 -6.37 7.96
CA GLY A 47 -6.83 -5.92 8.78
C GLY A 47 -6.96 -6.59 10.15
N HIS A 48 -6.12 -7.58 10.46
CA HIS A 48 -5.96 -8.12 11.81
C HIS A 48 -5.16 -7.18 12.73
N MET A 49 -4.53 -6.13 12.19
CA MET A 49 -3.83 -5.07 12.92
C MET A 49 -4.73 -3.83 13.04
N GLU A 50 -4.40 -2.91 13.95
CA GLU A 50 -5.02 -1.57 13.97
C GLU A 50 -4.39 -0.71 12.87
N LEU A 51 -4.92 -0.86 11.64
CA LEU A 51 -4.32 -0.32 10.42
C LEU A 51 -4.63 1.16 10.19
N HIS A 52 -3.59 1.95 9.94
CA HIS A 52 -3.64 3.37 9.61
C HIS A 52 -3.11 3.61 8.19
N PRO A 53 -3.97 3.58 7.17
CA PRO A 53 -3.53 3.78 5.79
C PRO A 53 -3.26 5.25 5.47
N VAL A 54 -2.07 5.48 4.93
CA VAL A 54 -1.60 6.72 4.33
C VAL A 54 -1.18 6.38 2.90
N VAL A 55 -1.86 6.96 1.92
CA VAL A 55 -1.62 6.66 0.51
C VAL A 55 -1.22 7.91 -0.23
N ALA A 56 -0.26 7.79 -1.13
CA ALA A 56 0.19 8.88 -1.98
C ALA A 56 -0.02 8.55 -3.45
N CYS A 57 -0.26 9.58 -4.25
CA CYS A 57 -0.38 9.48 -5.69
C CYS A 57 -0.03 10.80 -6.40
N ALA A 58 0.19 10.73 -7.71
CA ALA A 58 0.29 11.89 -8.57
C ALA A 58 -1.05 12.63 -8.67
N HIS A 59 -1.00 13.95 -8.88
CA HIS A 59 -2.20 14.79 -8.94
C HIS A 59 -3.26 14.29 -9.92
N ARG A 60 -2.83 13.72 -11.05
CA ARG A 60 -3.75 13.27 -12.12
C ARG A 60 -4.60 12.09 -11.67
N ASN A 61 -4.11 11.32 -10.70
CA ASN A 61 -4.75 10.13 -10.15
C ASN A 61 -5.51 10.43 -8.85
N ALA A 62 -5.44 11.66 -8.33
CA ALA A 62 -6.05 12.02 -7.05
C ALA A 62 -7.55 11.69 -6.99
N LYS A 63 -8.32 12.00 -8.03
CA LYS A 63 -9.76 11.65 -8.09
C LYS A 63 -9.99 10.16 -7.93
N CYS A 64 -9.17 9.36 -8.60
CA CYS A 64 -9.23 7.91 -8.55
C CYS A 64 -8.99 7.40 -7.12
N VAL A 65 -7.95 7.88 -6.47
CA VAL A 65 -7.59 7.46 -5.10
C VAL A 65 -8.61 7.97 -4.07
N TRP A 66 -8.99 9.23 -4.16
CA TRP A 66 -9.76 9.89 -3.10
C TRP A 66 -11.18 9.36 -2.96
N PHE A 67 -11.84 9.08 -4.08
CA PHE A 67 -13.21 8.60 -4.07
C PHE A 67 -13.32 7.08 -3.86
N ASN A 68 -12.23 6.33 -4.00
CA ASN A 68 -12.25 4.86 -3.93
C ASN A 68 -11.49 4.28 -2.73
N TRP A 69 -10.85 5.12 -1.90
CA TRP A 69 -10.33 4.73 -0.58
C TRP A 69 -10.57 5.87 0.44
N PRO A 70 -11.84 6.11 0.84
CA PRO A 70 -12.21 7.26 1.65
C PRO A 70 -11.60 7.26 3.06
N GLU A 71 -11.27 6.10 3.60
CA GLU A 71 -10.73 5.89 4.96
C GLU A 71 -9.23 6.21 5.06
N ALA A 72 -8.51 6.15 3.93
CA ALA A 72 -7.08 6.45 3.93
C ALA A 72 -6.82 7.95 4.05
N ARG A 73 -5.75 8.31 4.77
CA ARG A 73 -5.14 9.63 4.62
C ARG A 73 -4.51 9.70 3.24
N ARG A 74 -4.92 10.68 2.43
CA ARG A 74 -4.47 10.80 1.05
C ARG A 74 -3.50 11.96 0.91
N LEU A 75 -2.37 11.70 0.28
CA LEU A 75 -1.34 12.66 -0.08
C LEU A 75 -1.27 12.77 -1.59
N VAL A 76 -1.01 13.98 -2.08
CA VAL A 76 -0.94 14.25 -3.51
C VAL A 76 0.23 15.18 -3.77
N ARG A 77 1.09 14.79 -4.72
CA ARG A 77 2.19 15.64 -5.18
C ARG A 77 2.49 15.37 -6.65
N SER A 78 2.80 16.42 -7.37
CA SER A 78 3.21 16.37 -8.78
C SER A 78 4.68 15.97 -8.92
N GLY A 79 5.04 15.44 -10.09
CA GLY A 79 6.41 15.10 -10.46
C GLY A 79 6.63 13.58 -10.56
N PRO A 80 7.77 13.15 -11.12
CA PRO A 80 8.09 11.73 -11.30
C PRO A 80 8.01 10.92 -10.00
N ASP A 81 8.55 11.45 -8.91
CA ASP A 81 8.64 10.79 -7.61
C ASP A 81 7.71 11.46 -6.56
N GLY A 82 6.64 12.10 -7.02
CA GLY A 82 5.80 12.92 -6.15
C GLY A 82 5.18 12.13 -4.99
N ALA A 83 4.66 10.94 -5.30
CA ALA A 83 4.06 10.04 -4.32
C ALA A 83 5.10 9.54 -3.31
N ASP A 84 6.26 9.08 -3.79
CA ASP A 84 7.37 8.62 -2.95
C ASP A 84 7.83 9.68 -1.95
N LEU A 85 8.08 10.90 -2.43
CA LEU A 85 8.54 12.00 -1.59
C LEU A 85 7.53 12.36 -0.50
N CYS A 86 6.22 12.30 -0.80
CA CYS A 86 5.18 12.49 0.22
C CYS A 86 5.23 11.44 1.32
N LEU A 87 5.42 10.17 0.96
CA LEU A 87 5.49 9.08 1.94
C LEU A 87 6.78 9.14 2.76
N LEU A 88 7.91 9.48 2.12
CA LEU A 88 9.19 9.70 2.80
C LEU A 88 9.10 10.88 3.79
N ASP A 89 8.41 11.96 3.42
CA ASP A 89 8.16 13.09 4.31
C ASP A 89 7.36 12.67 5.54
N VAL A 90 6.36 11.80 5.39
CA VAL A 90 5.62 11.20 6.52
C VAL A 90 6.55 10.40 7.42
N ILE A 91 7.37 9.50 6.84
CA ILE A 91 8.32 8.69 7.61
C ILE A 91 9.32 9.56 8.37
N ALA A 92 9.82 10.61 7.74
CA ALA A 92 10.83 11.49 8.32
C ALA A 92 10.29 12.41 9.43
N ASN A 93 9.07 12.91 9.27
CA ASN A 93 8.60 14.05 10.08
C ASN A 93 7.48 13.72 11.07
N GLU A 94 6.83 12.54 10.99
CA GLU A 94 5.64 12.24 11.78
C GLU A 94 5.86 11.20 12.91
N ARG A 95 7.12 10.99 13.30
CA ARG A 95 7.51 10.08 14.39
C ARG A 95 6.91 8.69 14.25
N ILE A 96 6.95 8.13 13.05
CA ILE A 96 6.29 6.87 12.71
C ILE A 96 6.74 5.73 13.63
N ALA A 97 8.05 5.60 13.89
CA ALA A 97 8.59 4.54 14.75
C ALA A 97 8.12 4.62 16.22
N GLU A 98 7.74 5.81 16.71
CA GLU A 98 7.22 5.98 18.07
C GLU A 98 5.73 5.62 18.18
N ARG A 99 5.00 5.62 17.05
CA ARG A 99 3.54 5.51 17.00
C ARG A 99 3.04 4.15 16.53
N PHE A 100 3.89 3.40 15.84
CA PHE A 100 3.52 2.15 15.17
C PHE A 100 4.56 1.07 15.43
N GLU A 101 4.07 -0.11 15.80
CA GLU A 101 4.90 -1.30 15.96
C GLU A 101 5.30 -1.88 14.59
N THR A 102 4.42 -1.72 13.60
CA THR A 102 4.62 -2.19 12.23
C THR A 102 4.42 -1.06 11.22
N VAL A 103 5.34 -0.97 10.25
CA VAL A 103 5.21 -0.13 9.06
C VAL A 103 5.17 -1.02 7.84
N ILE A 104 4.14 -0.85 7.03
CA ILE A 104 3.98 -1.54 5.75
C ILE A 104 4.23 -0.53 4.64
N ILE A 105 5.27 -0.74 3.85
CA ILE A 105 5.61 0.06 2.68
C ILE A 105 4.95 -0.60 1.47
N GLY A 106 3.88 0.02 0.97
CA GLY A 106 3.18 -0.39 -0.24
C GLY A 106 3.89 0.09 -1.50
N SER A 107 5.13 -0.33 -1.70
CA SER A 107 5.94 -0.06 -2.90
C SER A 107 7.10 -1.07 -2.98
N GLY A 108 7.58 -1.33 -4.19
CA GLY A 108 8.79 -2.12 -4.46
C GLY A 108 10.07 -1.29 -4.67
N ASP A 109 9.96 0.04 -4.65
CA ASP A 109 11.01 0.92 -5.17
C ASP A 109 12.20 1.11 -4.23
N ASN A 110 13.38 1.22 -4.83
CA ASN A 110 14.65 1.37 -4.11
C ASN A 110 14.71 2.62 -3.24
N ILE A 111 13.94 3.67 -3.57
CA ILE A 111 13.94 4.95 -2.85
C ILE A 111 13.55 4.79 -1.37
N PHE A 112 12.73 3.79 -1.04
CA PHE A 112 12.30 3.51 0.34
C PHE A 112 13.33 2.76 1.18
N SER A 113 14.41 2.23 0.58
CA SER A 113 15.32 1.30 1.26
C SER A 113 16.00 1.91 2.48
N GLU A 114 16.43 3.18 2.39
CA GLU A 114 17.08 3.86 3.51
C GLU A 114 16.10 4.16 4.64
N ALA A 115 14.90 4.61 4.30
CA ALA A 115 13.84 4.87 5.27
C ALA A 115 13.40 3.58 5.98
N ALA A 116 13.28 2.48 5.23
CA ALA A 116 12.98 1.15 5.77
C ALA A 116 14.07 0.69 6.76
N ALA A 117 15.34 0.79 6.39
CA ALA A 117 16.45 0.43 7.27
C ALA A 117 16.45 1.28 8.55
N ARG A 118 16.20 2.59 8.44
CA ARG A 118 16.10 3.47 9.62
C ARG A 118 14.99 3.05 10.57
N LEU A 119 13.78 2.81 10.05
CA LEU A 119 12.65 2.31 10.85
C LEU A 119 13.00 0.98 11.54
N ALA A 120 13.62 0.05 10.82
CA ALA A 120 14.07 -1.22 11.37
C ALA A 120 15.06 -1.05 12.53
N THR A 121 16.05 -0.16 12.39
CA THR A 121 17.01 0.14 13.47
C THR A 121 16.37 0.79 14.69
N GLN A 122 15.20 1.41 14.54
CA GLN A 122 14.41 2.00 15.62
C GLN A 122 13.48 0.99 16.30
N GLY A 123 13.53 -0.29 15.90
CA GLY A 123 12.73 -1.37 16.47
C GLY A 123 11.34 -1.55 15.84
N THR A 124 11.02 -0.82 14.78
CA THR A 124 9.77 -0.99 14.04
C THR A 124 9.88 -2.18 13.08
N ARG A 125 8.89 -3.09 13.12
CA ARG A 125 8.80 -4.14 12.10
C ARG A 125 8.44 -3.50 10.76
N VAL A 126 9.24 -3.76 9.73
CA VAL A 126 9.03 -3.19 8.38
C VAL A 126 8.67 -4.29 7.40
N ILE A 127 7.56 -4.13 6.70
CA ILE A 127 7.05 -5.06 5.69
C ILE A 127 6.99 -4.33 4.35
N ALA A 128 7.52 -4.93 3.27
CA ALA A 128 7.21 -4.46 1.91
C ALA A 128 5.96 -5.17 1.39
N ALA A 129 4.90 -4.43 1.07
CA ALA A 129 3.71 -4.93 0.42
C ALA A 129 3.79 -4.63 -1.09
N ILE A 130 3.86 -5.68 -1.91
CA ILE A 130 4.11 -5.57 -3.35
C ILE A 130 2.83 -5.84 -4.13
N GLY A 131 2.51 -4.95 -5.06
CA GLY A 131 1.45 -5.13 -6.06
C GLY A 131 1.95 -5.87 -7.31
N HIS A 132 1.69 -5.33 -8.49
CA HIS A 132 2.15 -5.91 -9.77
C HIS A 132 3.61 -5.62 -10.11
N GLY A 133 4.22 -4.65 -9.43
CA GLY A 133 5.61 -4.29 -9.61
C GLY A 133 6.60 -5.36 -9.15
N GLY A 134 7.86 -5.12 -9.50
CA GLY A 134 9.01 -5.81 -8.92
C GLY A 134 9.36 -5.27 -7.54
N LEU A 135 10.28 -5.94 -6.86
CA LEU A 135 10.87 -5.47 -5.61
C LEU A 135 12.38 -5.28 -5.83
N SER A 136 12.89 -4.09 -5.54
CA SER A 136 14.32 -3.84 -5.58
C SER A 136 15.08 -4.68 -4.54
N SER A 137 16.26 -5.19 -4.90
CA SER A 137 17.09 -6.00 -4.00
C SER A 137 17.47 -5.25 -2.73
N LYS A 138 17.72 -3.93 -2.83
CA LYS A 138 18.06 -3.10 -1.68
C LYS A 138 16.89 -2.97 -0.71
N LEU A 139 15.67 -2.74 -1.20
CA LEU A 139 14.50 -2.67 -0.33
C LEU A 139 14.22 -4.04 0.30
N ARG A 140 14.36 -5.13 -0.47
CA ARG A 140 14.24 -6.50 0.05
C ARG A 140 15.19 -6.77 1.24
N MET A 141 16.41 -6.24 1.19
CA MET A 141 17.38 -6.39 2.27
C MET A 141 17.09 -5.47 3.47
N ALA A 142 16.35 -4.38 3.27
CA ALA A 142 16.05 -3.37 4.29
C ALA A 142 14.76 -3.66 5.09
N VAL A 143 13.91 -4.57 4.60
CA VAL A 143 12.65 -4.96 5.26
C VAL A 143 12.77 -6.32 5.93
N HIS A 144 11.91 -6.57 6.91
CA HIS A 144 11.86 -7.84 7.63
C HIS A 144 11.07 -8.90 6.85
N ASP A 145 9.99 -8.46 6.20
CA ASP A 145 9.08 -9.32 5.46
C ASP A 145 8.71 -8.70 4.12
N VAL A 146 8.40 -9.57 3.16
CA VAL A 146 7.85 -9.20 1.86
C VAL A 146 6.54 -9.94 1.68
N VAL A 147 5.48 -9.19 1.40
CA VAL A 147 4.14 -9.73 1.19
C VAL A 147 3.66 -9.29 -0.19
N ARG A 148 3.22 -10.24 -1.02
CA ARG A 148 2.53 -9.91 -2.27
C ARG A 148 1.03 -9.76 -1.97
N LEU A 149 0.46 -8.63 -2.35
CA LEU A 149 -0.97 -8.40 -2.18
C LEU A 149 -1.76 -9.30 -3.14
N PRO A 150 -2.89 -9.89 -2.71
CA PRO A 150 -3.75 -10.71 -3.55
C PRO A 150 -4.58 -9.83 -4.50
N LEU A 151 -3.91 -9.25 -5.50
CA LEU A 151 -4.52 -8.42 -6.54
C LEU A 151 -4.92 -9.32 -7.72
N ASP A 152 -6.13 -9.86 -7.66
CA ASP A 152 -6.71 -10.64 -8.76
C ASP A 152 -7.49 -9.69 -9.68
N TRP A 153 -6.84 -9.10 -10.69
CA TRP A 153 -7.56 -8.33 -11.70
C TRP A 153 -8.36 -9.27 -12.59
N GLN A 154 -9.66 -9.02 -12.75
CA GLN A 154 -10.31 -9.37 -14.00
C GLN A 154 -9.64 -8.52 -15.08
N THR A 155 -8.80 -9.12 -15.90
CA THR A 155 -8.30 -8.47 -17.12
C THR A 155 -9.50 -8.05 -17.96
N ASP A 156 -9.59 -6.77 -18.34
CA ASP A 156 -10.51 -6.20 -19.34
C ASP A 156 -10.33 -6.79 -20.76
N GLN A 157 -9.91 -8.05 -20.88
CA GLN A 157 -9.96 -8.79 -22.15
C GLN A 157 -11.40 -9.24 -22.49
N GLY A 158 -12.35 -9.13 -21.56
CA GLY A 158 -13.75 -9.49 -21.77
C GLY A 158 -14.56 -8.48 -22.59
N ALA A 159 -14.33 -7.17 -22.41
CA ALA A 159 -15.16 -6.13 -23.03
C ALA A 159 -14.95 -6.02 -24.55
N ILE A 160 -13.73 -6.32 -25.04
CA ILE A 160 -13.40 -6.25 -26.48
C ILE A 160 -13.96 -7.45 -27.25
N THR A 161 -14.31 -8.55 -26.57
CA THR A 161 -14.82 -9.76 -27.22
C THR A 161 -16.34 -9.73 -27.41
N GLU A 162 -17.09 -9.00 -26.57
CA GLU A 162 -18.54 -8.85 -26.71
C GLU A 162 -18.95 -7.86 -27.81
N GLU A 163 -18.24 -6.74 -27.99
CA GLU A 163 -18.55 -5.78 -29.06
C GLU A 163 -18.34 -6.37 -30.46
N VAL A 164 -17.35 -7.24 -30.64
CA VAL A 164 -17.08 -7.90 -31.93
C VAL A 164 -18.10 -9.01 -32.25
N ARG A 165 -18.78 -9.58 -31.24
CA ARG A 165 -19.81 -10.62 -31.46
C ARG A 165 -21.20 -10.07 -31.71
N LEU A 166 -21.49 -8.85 -31.26
CA LEU A 166 -22.80 -8.20 -31.47
C LEU A 166 -22.89 -7.43 -32.78
N SER A 167 -21.81 -7.35 -33.55
CA SER A 167 -21.72 -6.62 -34.82
C SER A 167 -21.34 -7.51 -36.03
N ALA A 168 -21.45 -8.84 -35.89
CA ALA A 168 -21.20 -9.83 -36.95
C ALA A 168 -22.48 -10.58 -37.38
#